data_AF-A0A522UUD6-F1
#
_entry.id   AF-A0A522UUD6-F1
#
_cell.length_a   1.000
_cell.length_b   1.000
_cell.length_c   1.000
_cell.angle_alpha   90.00
_cell.angle_beta   90.00
_cell.angle_gamma   90.00
#
_symmetry.space_group_name_H-M   'P 1'
#
loop_
_entity.id
_entity.type
_entity.pdbx_description
1 polymer ?
#
loop_
_entity_poly.entity_id
_entity_poly.type
_entity_poly.pdbx_seq_one_letter_code
_entity_poly.pdbx_strand_id
1 'polypeptide(L)'
;MPDFKYKTYSPEEDIIYSESIAKVRDAVGNGLSFNEACKTLEVEDISLKAFIVSDALKILIADLHYSRGISLPDVADKLKVSLKTLGITINEMLEDVGESAAQEYREMDPDGPIGHA
;
A
#
# COMPACT_ATOMS: atom_id res chain seq x y z
N MET A 1 -11.16 6.43 -21.02
CA MET A 1 -10.21 6.11 -19.95
C MET A 1 -11.03 5.79 -18.72
N PRO A 2 -10.72 4.76 -17.92
CA PRO A 2 -11.50 4.50 -16.71
C PRO A 2 -11.36 5.71 -15.79
N ASP A 3 -12.49 6.28 -15.38
CA ASP A 3 -12.55 7.23 -14.27
C ASP A 3 -11.94 6.54 -13.05
N PHE A 4 -10.72 6.92 -12.68
CA PHE A 4 -10.10 6.49 -11.44
C PHE A 4 -10.84 7.15 -10.27
N LYS A 5 -11.97 6.55 -9.89
CA LYS A 5 -12.63 6.86 -8.63
C LYS A 5 -11.88 6.12 -7.54
N TYR A 6 -11.01 6.85 -6.83
CA TYR A 6 -10.55 6.42 -5.52
C TYR A 6 -11.74 5.94 -4.71
N LYS A 7 -11.61 4.77 -4.07
CA LYS A 7 -12.69 4.24 -3.24
C LYS A 7 -12.99 5.28 -2.15
N THR A 8 -14.18 5.86 -2.21
CA THR A 8 -14.68 6.70 -1.12
C THR A 8 -15.17 5.75 -0.04
N TYR A 9 -14.39 5.63 1.02
CA TYR A 9 -14.76 4.85 2.18
C TYR A 9 -15.88 5.56 2.94
N SER A 10 -16.80 4.77 3.50
CA SER A 10 -17.67 5.27 4.54
C SER A 10 -16.85 5.60 5.79
N PRO A 11 -17.34 6.47 6.70
CA PRO A 11 -16.66 6.75 7.96
C PRO A 11 -16.37 5.49 8.79
N GLU A 12 -17.24 4.47 8.69
CA GLU A 12 -17.04 3.19 9.37
C GLU A 12 -15.90 2.37 8.74
N GLU A 13 -15.81 2.33 7.41
CA GLU A 13 -14.71 1.67 6.72
C GLU A 13 -13.37 2.37 6.97
N ASP A 14 -13.35 3.71 7.08
CA ASP A 14 -12.14 4.48 7.40
C ASP A 14 -11.60 4.14 8.80
N ILE A 15 -12.49 3.99 9.78
CA ILE A 15 -12.12 3.54 11.13
C ILE A 15 -11.52 2.13 11.06
N ILE A 16 -12.22 1.19 10.42
CA ILE A 16 -11.73 -0.19 10.26
C ILE A 16 -10.37 -0.22 9.57
N TYR A 17 -10.21 0.57 8.51
CA TYR A 17 -8.96 0.68 7.76
C TYR A 17 -7.82 1.15 8.67
N SER A 18 -8.00 2.32 9.30
CA SER A 18 -6.95 2.93 10.13
C SER A 18 -6.54 2.06 11.32
N GLU A 19 -7.51 1.46 12.01
CA GLU A 19 -7.27 0.52 13.12
C GLU A 19 -6.55 -0.75 12.63
N SER A 20 -6.94 -1.27 11.47
CA SER A 20 -6.31 -2.46 10.90
C SER A 20 -4.86 -2.20 10.49
N ILE A 21 -4.56 -1.06 9.87
CA ILE A 21 -3.20 -0.66 9.53
C ILE A 21 -2.33 -0.54 10.79
N ALA A 22 -2.84 0.12 11.84
CA ALA A 22 -2.14 0.22 13.12
C ALA A 22 -1.85 -1.16 13.72
N LYS A 23 -2.86 -2.04 13.74
CA LYS A 23 -2.73 -3.41 14.25
C LYS A 23 -1.68 -4.23 13.51
N VAL A 24 -1.62 -4.14 12.17
CA VAL A 24 -0.59 -4.83 11.38
C VAL A 24 0.80 -4.30 11.71
N ARG A 25 0.96 -2.97 11.78
CA ARG A 25 2.25 -2.35 12.11
C ARG A 25 2.75 -2.76 13.49
N ASP A 26 1.87 -2.74 14.48
CA ASP A 26 2.20 -3.14 15.85
C ASP A 26 2.54 -4.62 15.93
N ALA A 27 1.77 -5.50 15.28
CA ALA A 27 2.06 -6.93 15.23
C ALA A 27 3.43 -7.22 14.60
N VAL A 28 3.76 -6.57 13.48
CA VAL A 28 5.09 -6.69 12.85
C VAL A 28 6.20 -6.09 13.72
N GLY A 29 5.92 -4.99 14.42
CA GLY A 29 6.83 -4.40 15.41
C GLY A 29 7.13 -5.34 16.57
N ASN A 30 6.15 -6.16 16.97
CA ASN A 30 6.25 -7.17 18.02
C ASN A 30 6.81 -8.52 17.54
N GLY A 31 7.30 -8.59 16.30
CA GLY A 31 8.03 -9.75 15.79
C GLY A 31 7.19 -10.77 15.01
N LEU A 32 5.91 -10.51 14.75
CA LEU A 32 5.13 -11.33 13.83
C LEU A 32 5.59 -11.10 12.39
N SER A 33 5.51 -12.13 11.56
CA SER A 33 5.58 -11.94 10.11
C SER A 33 4.40 -11.12 9.59
N PHE A 34 4.54 -10.55 8.40
CA PHE A 34 3.46 -9.82 7.75
C PHE A 34 2.19 -10.68 7.60
N ASN A 35 2.34 -11.93 7.13
CA ASN A 35 1.22 -12.84 6.95
C ASN A 35 0.55 -13.22 8.28
N GLU A 36 1.30 -13.38 9.37
CA GLU A 36 0.73 -13.62 10.70
C GLU A 36 -0.03 -12.39 11.21
N ALA A 37 0.54 -11.19 11.05
CA ALA A 37 -0.11 -9.94 11.41
C ALA A 37 -1.46 -9.77 10.68
N CYS A 38 -1.50 -9.99 9.36
CA CYS A 38 -2.73 -9.90 8.57
C CYS A 38 -3.80 -10.93 8.97
N LYS A 39 -3.41 -12.11 9.48
CA LYS A 39 -4.35 -13.12 9.98
C LYS A 39 -5.07 -12.67 11.25
N THR A 40 -4.52 -11.73 12.00
CA THR A 40 -5.16 -11.17 13.21
C THR A 40 -6.27 -10.15 12.89
N LEU A 41 -6.44 -9.76 11.63
CA LEU A 41 -7.46 -8.80 11.23
C LEU A 41 -8.84 -9.46 11.18
N GLU A 42 -9.74 -8.94 12.00
CA GLU A 42 -11.16 -9.32 12.09
C GLU A 42 -12.01 -8.38 11.23
N VAL A 43 -11.74 -8.38 9.92
CA VAL A 43 -12.49 -7.59 8.93
C VAL A 43 -13.39 -8.54 8.13
N GLU A 44 -14.71 -8.36 8.25
CA GLU A 44 -15.71 -9.22 7.60
C GLU A 44 -15.80 -9.00 6.10
N ASP A 45 -15.69 -7.74 5.66
CA ASP A 45 -15.65 -7.40 4.23
C ASP A 45 -14.31 -7.86 3.63
N ILE A 46 -14.37 -8.92 2.83
CA ILE A 46 -13.22 -9.54 2.16
C ILE A 46 -12.54 -8.55 1.21
N SER A 47 -13.31 -7.70 0.52
CA SER A 47 -12.76 -6.72 -0.41
C SER A 47 -12.00 -5.64 0.36
N LEU A 48 -12.61 -5.09 1.42
CA LEU A 48 -11.95 -4.12 2.30
C LEU A 48 -10.69 -4.71 2.94
N LYS A 49 -10.76 -5.96 3.42
CA LYS A 49 -9.61 -6.66 3.99
C LYS A 49 -8.48 -6.82 2.97
N ALA A 50 -8.78 -7.14 1.72
CA ALA A 50 -7.77 -7.25 0.66
C ALA A 50 -7.08 -5.91 0.40
N PHE A 51 -7.83 -4.80 0.35
CA PHE A 51 -7.27 -3.45 0.24
C PHE A 51 -6.35 -3.11 1.41
N ILE A 52 -6.83 -3.32 2.65
CA ILE A 52 -6.06 -3.08 3.87
C ILE A 52 -4.74 -3.87 3.86
N VAL A 53 -4.78 -5.15 3.51
CA VAL A 53 -3.59 -6.00 3.47
C VAL A 53 -2.59 -5.50 2.44
N SER A 54 -3.06 -5.16 1.24
CA SER A 54 -2.20 -4.60 0.18
C SER A 54 -1.51 -3.31 0.63
N ASP A 55 -2.29 -2.36 1.14
CA ASP A 55 -1.77 -1.07 1.61
C ASP A 55 -0.83 -1.21 2.81
N ALA A 56 -1.15 -2.11 3.74
CA ALA A 56 -0.27 -2.37 4.88
C ALA A 56 1.13 -2.80 4.43
N LEU A 57 1.23 -3.63 3.38
CA LEU A 57 2.52 -4.03 2.83
C LEU A 57 3.25 -2.83 2.20
N LYS A 58 2.55 -2.02 1.39
CA LYS A 58 3.11 -0.80 0.78
C LYS A 58 3.65 0.16 1.85
N ILE A 59 2.89 0.38 2.93
CA ILE A 59 3.27 1.24 4.06
C ILE A 59 4.50 0.69 4.79
N LEU A 60 4.55 -0.62 5.04
CA LEU A 60 5.71 -1.25 5.68
C LEU A 60 6.97 -1.17 4.82
N ILE A 61 6.84 -1.33 3.50
CA ILE A 61 7.95 -1.14 2.55
C ILE A 61 8.41 0.31 2.60
N ALA A 62 7.48 1.27 2.56
CA ALA A 62 7.82 2.68 2.62
C ALA A 62 8.55 3.06 3.91
N ASP A 63 8.09 2.58 5.06
CA ASP A 63 8.76 2.81 6.34
C ASP A 63 10.15 2.14 6.40
N LEU A 64 10.23 0.85 6.08
CA LEU A 64 11.47 0.08 6.28
C LEU A 64 12.53 0.40 5.23
N HIS A 65 12.15 0.43 3.94
CA HIS A 65 13.10 0.62 2.86
C HIS A 65 13.38 2.10 2.62
N TYR A 66 12.36 2.89 2.32
CA TYR A 66 12.54 4.28 1.89
C TYR A 66 12.85 5.23 3.05
N SER A 67 12.15 5.10 4.18
CA SER A 67 12.37 5.98 5.34
C SER A 67 13.57 5.58 6.18
N ARG A 68 13.80 4.27 6.36
CA ARG A 68 14.85 3.74 7.27
C ARG A 68 16.08 3.16 6.57
N GLY A 69 16.08 3.08 5.24
CA GLY A 69 17.23 2.63 4.44
C GLY A 69 17.56 1.14 4.58
N ILE A 70 16.61 0.30 5.01
CA ILE A 70 16.82 -1.16 5.11
C ILE A 70 16.86 -1.75 3.70
N SER A 71 17.79 -2.66 3.42
CA SER A 71 17.90 -3.29 2.10
C SER A 71 16.67 -4.14 1.77
N LEU A 72 16.29 -4.24 0.50
CA LEU A 72 15.12 -5.06 0.09
C LEU A 72 15.21 -6.53 0.54
N PRO A 73 16.38 -7.21 0.48
CA PRO A 73 16.55 -8.54 1.09
C PRO A 73 16.23 -8.56 2.59
N ASP A 74 16.75 -7.59 3.35
CA ASP A 74 16.51 -7.52 4.80
C ASP A 74 15.04 -7.20 5.11
N VAL A 75 14.37 -6.39 4.30
CA VAL A 75 12.92 -6.14 4.42
C VAL A 75 12.14 -7.42 4.16
N ALA A 76 12.46 -8.17 3.11
CA ALA A 76 11.83 -9.45 2.80
C ALA A 76 12.00 -10.45 3.96
N ASP A 77 13.21 -10.55 4.51
CA ASP A 77 13.52 -11.43 5.65
C ASP A 77 12.81 -11.02 6.94
N LYS A 78 12.70 -9.70 7.20
CA LYS A 78 12.02 -9.14 8.36
C LYS A 78 10.51 -9.37 8.29
N LEU A 79 9.91 -9.17 7.12
CA LEU A 79 8.47 -9.35 6.91
C LEU A 79 8.09 -10.81 6.65
N LYS A 80 9.08 -11.69 6.42
CA LYS A 80 8.91 -13.09 5.99
C LYS A 80 8.06 -13.20 4.72
N VAL A 81 8.32 -12.31 3.77
CA VAL A 81 7.70 -12.32 2.44
C VAL A 81 8.76 -12.61 1.39
N SER A 82 8.36 -13.12 0.23
CA SER A 82 9.32 -13.37 -0.84
C SER A 82 9.78 -12.05 -1.47
N LEU A 83 11.04 -11.99 -1.94
CA LEU A 83 11.53 -10.87 -2.75
C LEU A 83 10.67 -10.61 -4.00
N LYS A 84 10.07 -11.67 -4.57
CA LYS A 84 9.13 -11.55 -5.69
C LYS A 84 7.88 -10.75 -5.27
N THR A 85 7.30 -11.08 -4.12
CA THR A 85 6.14 -10.34 -3.57
C THR A 85 6.51 -8.88 -3.35
N LEU A 86 7.67 -8.63 -2.74
CA LEU A 86 8.18 -7.27 -2.51
C LEU A 86 8.32 -6.48 -3.81
N GLY A 87 8.90 -7.10 -4.85
CA GLY A 87 9.07 -6.49 -6.16
C GLY A 87 7.74 -6.18 -6.86
N ILE A 88 6.74 -7.07 -6.76
CA ILE A 88 5.40 -6.82 -7.30
C ILE A 88 4.79 -5.59 -6.60
N THR A 89 4.79 -5.56 -5.27
CA THR A 89 4.24 -4.45 -4.50
C THR A 89 4.96 -3.13 -4.77
N ILE A 90 6.28 -3.15 -4.96
CA ILE A 90 7.03 -1.94 -5.32
C ILE A 90 6.65 -1.44 -6.72
N ASN A 91 6.46 -2.33 -7.69
CA ASN A 91 5.99 -1.92 -9.01
C ASN A 91 4.61 -1.28 -8.94
N GLU A 92 3.67 -1.87 -8.17
CA GLU A 92 2.35 -1.26 -7.93
C GLU A 92 2.49 0.13 -7.30
N MET A 93 3.37 0.32 -6.31
CA MET A 93 3.64 1.64 -5.73
C MET A 93 4.18 2.66 -6.75
N LEU A 94 5.03 2.22 -7.68
CA LEU A 94 5.59 3.10 -8.72
C LEU A 94 4.53 3.46 -9.77
N GLU A 95 3.65 2.52 -10.11
CA GLU A 95 2.49 2.76 -10.98
C GLU A 95 1.55 3.79 -10.33
N ASP A 96 1.18 3.61 -9.05
CA ASP A 96 0.32 4.52 -8.29
C ASP A 96 0.88 5.96 -8.28
N VAL A 97 2.20 6.11 -8.08
CA VAL A 97 2.88 7.41 -8.09
C VAL A 97 2.89 8.01 -9.49
N GLY A 98 3.14 7.20 -10.52
CA GLY A 98 3.13 7.65 -11.91
C GLY A 98 1.76 8.15 -12.37
N GLU A 99 0.69 7.43 -12.01
CA GLU A 99 -0.68 7.84 -12.31
C GLU A 99 -1.06 9.12 -11.56
N SER A 100 -0.73 9.21 -10.27
CA SER A 100 -0.99 10.38 -9.43
C SER A 100 -0.29 11.63 -9.98
N ALA A 101 1.01 11.52 -10.31
CA ALA A 101 1.78 12.62 -10.88
C ALA A 101 1.23 13.07 -12.25
N ALA A 102 0.80 12.12 -13.08
CA ALA A 102 0.18 12.42 -14.37
C ALA A 102 -1.18 13.12 -14.20
N GLN A 103 -1.96 12.75 -13.17
CA GLN A 103 -3.21 13.42 -12.85
C GLN A 103 -2.98 14.85 -12.36
N GLU A 104 -2.08 15.05 -11.39
CA GLU A 104 -1.74 16.38 -10.88
C GLU A 104 -1.26 17.31 -12.02
N TYR A 105 -0.42 16.81 -12.93
CA TYR A 105 0.02 17.58 -14.10
C TYR A 105 -1.17 18.04 -14.96
N ARG A 106 -2.12 17.14 -15.27
CA ARG A 106 -3.32 17.48 -16.07
C ARG A 106 -4.22 18.50 -15.38
N GLU A 107 -4.32 18.46 -14.06
CA GLU A 107 -5.11 19.43 -13.28
C GLU A 107 -4.43 20.81 -13.25
N MET A 108 -3.10 20.86 -13.23
CA MET A 108 -2.32 22.10 -13.26
C MET A 108 -2.20 22.71 -14.67
N ASP A 109 -2.20 21.88 -15.72
CA ASP A 109 -2.04 22.29 -17.13
C ASP A 109 -3.09 21.60 -18.03
N PRO A 110 -4.38 21.99 -17.93
CA PRO A 110 -5.48 21.31 -18.63
C PRO A 110 -5.42 21.46 -20.17
N ASP A 111 -4.70 22.47 -20.68
CA ASP A 111 -4.46 22.71 -22.10
C ASP A 111 -3.09 22.16 -22.58
N GLY A 112 -2.35 21.51 -21.69
CA GLY A 112 -1.03 20.94 -21.95
C GLY A 112 -1.06 19.76 -22.93
N PRO A 113 0.04 19.49 -23.64
CA PRO A 113 0.10 18.35 -24.55
C PRO A 113 -0.06 17.04 -23.78
N ILE A 114 -1.02 16.21 -24.20
CA ILE A 114 -1.22 14.86 -23.64
C ILE A 114 -0.03 14.00 -24.07
N GLY A 115 0.89 13.74 -23.14
CA GLY A 115 1.97 12.78 -23.35
C GLY A 115 1.37 11.38 -23.57
N HIS A 116 1.54 10.83 -24.76
CA HIS A 116 1.25 9.43 -25.03
C HIS A 116 2.48 8.61 -24.63
N ALA A 117 2.34 7.79 -23.59
CA ALA A 117 3.27 6.71 -23.27
C ALA A 117 3.19 5.60 -24.33
#